data_AF-A0A7K8LM16-F1
#
_entry.id   AF-A0A7K8LM16-F1
#
_cell.length_a   1.000
_cell.length_b   1.000
_cell.length_c   1.000
_cell.angle_alpha   90.00
_cell.angle_beta   90.00
_cell.angle_gamma   90.00
#
_symmetry.space_group_name_H-M   'P 1'
#
loop_
_entity.id
_entity.type
_entity.pdbx_description
1 polymer ?
#
loop_
_entity_poly.entity_id
_entity_poly.type
_entity_poly.pdbx_seq_one_letter_code
_entity_poly.pdbx_strand_id
1 'polypeptide(L)'
;REFLRAINHFATTLTEMFLSDSSFELQLWNNYFHLAVAFLTQDSLQLENFSQAKRNSILAKYGDMRATIGASIRDMWYNLGNRKIEFIPGMVGPILEMTLVPELELRKSTIPIFFDMMLCEYQLTKSFSR
;
A
#
# COMPACT_ATOMS: atom_id res chain seq x y z
N ARG A 1 -14.82 -9.06 1.82
CA ARG A 1 -13.92 -10.07 1.21
C ARG A 1 -13.81 -9.89 -0.30
N GLU A 2 -14.91 -9.62 -1.02
CA GLU A 2 -14.83 -9.41 -2.48
C GLU A 2 -13.89 -8.27 -2.90
N PHE A 3 -13.91 -7.12 -2.22
CA PHE A 3 -12.95 -6.04 -2.50
C PHE A 3 -11.48 -6.45 -2.31
N LEU A 4 -11.17 -7.16 -1.23
CA LEU A 4 -9.82 -7.71 -0.99
C LEU A 4 -9.38 -8.64 -2.13
N ARG A 5 -10.28 -9.51 -2.60
CA ARG A 5 -10.01 -10.41 -3.73
C ARG A 5 -9.80 -9.63 -5.02
N ALA A 6 -10.61 -8.61 -5.28
CA ALA A 6 -10.48 -7.76 -6.45
C ALA A 6 -9.15 -6.99 -6.44
N ILE A 7 -8.75 -6.40 -5.31
CA ILE A 7 -7.47 -5.70 -5.17
C ILE A 7 -6.30 -6.65 -5.43
N ASN A 8 -6.32 -7.86 -4.85
CA ASN A 8 -5.28 -8.85 -5.11
C ASN A 8 -5.25 -9.28 -6.58
N HIS A 9 -6.42 -9.43 -7.22
CA HIS A 9 -6.48 -9.74 -8.65
C HIS A 9 -5.89 -8.61 -9.50
N PHE A 10 -6.21 -7.35 -9.19
CA PHE A 10 -5.61 -6.20 -9.86
C PHE A 10 -4.10 -6.15 -9.67
N ALA A 11 -3.59 -6.49 -8.48
CA ALA A 11 -2.16 -6.57 -8.22
C ALA A 11 -1.47 -7.58 -9.14
N THR A 12 -2.04 -8.78 -9.27
CA THR A 12 -1.55 -9.82 -10.18
C THR A 12 -1.59 -9.34 -11.64
N THR A 13 -2.74 -8.83 -12.10
CA THR A 13 -2.89 -8.36 -13.49
C THR A 13 -1.95 -7.20 -13.82
N LEU A 14 -1.75 -6.25 -12.91
CA LEU A 14 -0.81 -5.15 -13.08
C LEU A 14 0.62 -5.64 -13.24
N THR A 15 1.03 -6.58 -12.38
CA THR A 15 2.38 -7.15 -12.42
C THR A 15 2.61 -7.95 -13.70
N GLU A 16 1.63 -8.75 -14.13
CA GLU A 16 1.78 -9.63 -15.31
C GLU A 16 1.69 -8.87 -16.64
N MET A 17 0.81 -7.87 -16.73
CA MET A 17 0.47 -7.23 -18.01
C MET A 17 1.05 -5.83 -18.16
N PHE A 18 1.30 -5.11 -17.06
CA PHE A 18 1.58 -3.67 -17.07
C PHE A 18 2.86 -3.29 -16.32
N LEU A 19 3.73 -4.25 -15.98
CA LEU A 19 5.03 -3.97 -15.35
C LEU A 19 6.17 -3.83 -16.36
N SER A 20 6.05 -4.46 -17.53
CA SER A 20 7.11 -4.46 -18.54
C SER A 20 7.31 -3.08 -19.15
N ASP A 21 8.54 -2.75 -19.57
CA ASP A 21 8.85 -1.43 -20.12
C ASP A 21 8.03 -1.06 -21.37
N SER A 22 7.61 -2.04 -22.17
CA SER A 22 6.80 -1.82 -23.37
C SER A 22 5.29 -1.69 -23.11
N SER A 23 4.83 -2.01 -21.90
CA SER A 23 3.40 -1.98 -21.53
C SER A 23 3.13 -1.23 -20.22
N PHE A 24 4.10 -0.46 -19.73
CA PHE A 24 4.00 0.19 -18.43
C PHE A 24 2.95 1.30 -18.44
N GLU A 25 1.94 1.17 -17.58
CA GLU A 25 0.82 2.11 -17.47
C GLU A 25 0.84 2.85 -16.13
N LEU A 26 1.54 3.99 -16.09
CA LEU A 26 1.76 4.78 -14.88
C LEU A 26 0.45 5.09 -14.13
N GLN A 27 -0.60 5.48 -14.86
CA GLN A 27 -1.87 5.87 -14.25
C GLN A 27 -2.59 4.68 -13.60
N LEU A 28 -2.50 3.49 -14.18
CA LEU A 28 -3.13 2.29 -13.62
C LEU A 28 -2.46 1.89 -12.30
N TRP A 29 -1.12 1.93 -12.26
CA TRP A 29 -0.36 1.70 -11.03
C TRP A 29 -0.68 2.76 -9.96
N ASN A 30 -0.76 4.04 -10.34
CA ASN A 30 -1.12 5.12 -9.40
C ASN A 30 -2.52 4.89 -8.81
N ASN A 31 -3.49 4.59 -9.67
CA ASN A 31 -4.86 4.30 -9.24
C ASN A 31 -4.92 3.08 -8.32
N TYR A 32 -4.10 2.06 -8.57
CA TYR A 32 -4.00 0.89 -7.69
C TYR A 32 -3.51 1.25 -6.29
N PHE A 33 -2.42 2.01 -6.16
CA PHE A 33 -1.91 2.40 -4.85
C PHE A 33 -2.92 3.26 -4.10
N HIS A 34 -3.54 4.24 -4.76
CA HIS A 34 -4.59 5.05 -4.14
C HIS A 34 -5.78 4.19 -3.71
N LEU A 35 -6.24 3.25 -4.53
CA LEU A 35 -7.32 2.33 -4.18
C LEU A 35 -6.96 1.47 -2.96
N ALA A 36 -5.76 0.89 -2.95
CA ALA A 36 -5.31 0.02 -1.88
C ALA A 36 -5.17 0.77 -0.55
N VAL A 37 -4.63 1.99 -0.59
CA VAL A 37 -4.55 2.88 0.58
C VAL A 37 -5.94 3.27 1.06
N ALA A 38 -6.82 3.76 0.18
CA ALA A 38 -8.18 4.15 0.54
C ALA A 38 -8.99 2.99 1.12
N PHE A 39 -8.82 1.78 0.57
CA PHE A 39 -9.42 0.58 1.12
C PHE A 39 -8.92 0.30 2.54
N LEU A 40 -7.63 0.50 2.81
CA LEU A 40 -7.02 0.20 4.10
C LEU A 40 -7.35 1.27 5.17
N THR A 41 -7.46 2.53 4.77
CA THR A 41 -7.73 3.66 5.67
C THR A 41 -9.22 3.86 5.98
N GLN A 42 -10.14 3.21 5.27
CA GLN A 42 -11.58 3.34 5.52
C GLN A 42 -12.00 2.98 6.96
N ASP A 43 -12.99 3.70 7.49
CA ASP A 43 -13.48 3.56 8.88
C ASP A 43 -13.91 2.14 9.25
N SER A 44 -14.43 1.39 8.28
CA SER A 44 -14.90 0.01 8.51
C SER A 44 -13.78 -0.97 8.86
N LEU A 45 -12.53 -0.63 8.56
CA LEU A 45 -11.34 -1.43 8.90
C LEU A 45 -10.57 -0.89 10.11
N GLN A 46 -10.96 0.27 10.67
CA GLN A 46 -10.37 0.82 11.89
C GLN A 46 -10.97 0.17 13.13
N LEU A 47 -10.53 -1.07 13.39
CA LEU A 47 -11.10 -1.95 14.41
C LEU A 47 -10.99 -1.39 15.84
N GLU A 48 -10.04 -0.50 16.08
CA GLU A 48 -9.85 0.27 17.31
C GLU A 48 -11.02 1.19 17.65
N ASN A 49 -11.82 1.59 16.66
CA ASN A 49 -13.01 2.43 16.86
C ASN A 49 -14.24 1.61 17.28
N PHE A 50 -14.14 0.28 17.28
CA PHE A 50 -15.24 -0.59 17.67
C PHE A 50 -15.13 -1.08 19.12
N SER A 51 -16.28 -1.46 19.69
CA SER A 51 -16.31 -2.14 20.98
C SER A 51 -15.51 -3.45 20.92
N GLN A 52 -14.94 -3.86 22.06
CA GLN A 52 -14.13 -5.07 22.16
C GLN A 52 -14.87 -6.32 21.62
N ALA A 53 -16.16 -6.46 21.92
CA ALA A 53 -16.97 -7.58 21.45
C ALA A 53 -17.10 -7.60 19.92
N LYS A 54 -17.39 -6.43 19.30
CA LYS A 54 -17.49 -6.30 17.84
C LYS A 54 -16.14 -6.57 17.18
N ARG A 55 -15.06 -5.98 17.69
CA ARG A 55 -13.69 -6.21 17.22
C ARG A 55 -13.32 -7.68 17.26
N ASN A 56 -13.54 -8.37 18.38
CA ASN A 56 -13.24 -9.79 18.52
C ASN A 56 -14.04 -10.65 17.55
N SER A 57 -15.33 -10.36 17.36
CA SER A 57 -16.18 -11.07 16.39
C SER A 57 -15.69 -10.89 14.95
N ILE A 58 -15.30 -9.67 14.58
CA ILE A 58 -14.75 -9.38 13.25
C ILE A 58 -13.43 -10.13 13.05
N LEU A 59 -12.49 -10.03 13.98
CA LEU A 59 -11.19 -10.70 13.90
C LEU A 59 -11.34 -12.23 13.82
N ALA A 60 -12.21 -12.82 14.64
CA ALA A 60 -12.45 -14.27 14.62
C ALA A 60 -13.03 -14.75 13.28
N LYS A 61 -13.89 -13.94 12.64
CA LYS A 61 -14.56 -14.32 11.39
C LYS A 61 -13.74 -13.99 10.14
N TYR A 62 -12.99 -12.89 10.16
CA TYR A 62 -12.39 -12.30 8.96
C TYR A 62 -10.88 -12.11 9.04
N GLY A 63 -10.27 -12.17 10.23
CA GLY A 63 -8.91 -11.70 10.46
C GLY A 63 -8.79 -10.18 10.33
N ASP A 64 -7.58 -9.66 10.51
CA ASP A 64 -7.26 -8.26 10.20
C ASP A 64 -6.80 -8.17 8.73
N MET A 65 -7.67 -7.63 7.87
CA MET A 65 -7.38 -7.51 6.44
C MET A 65 -6.32 -6.44 6.15
N ARG A 66 -6.07 -5.51 7.09
CA ARG A 66 -5.11 -4.40 6.90
C ARG A 66 -3.69 -4.92 6.76
N ALA A 67 -3.32 -5.94 7.55
CA ALA A 67 -2.01 -6.58 7.46
C ALA A 67 -1.78 -7.23 6.08
N THR A 68 -2.78 -7.93 5.54
CA THR A 68 -2.68 -8.60 4.23
C THR A 68 -2.52 -7.61 3.08
N ILE A 69 -3.34 -6.55 3.05
CA ILE A 69 -3.22 -5.51 2.02
C ILE A 69 -1.93 -4.71 2.18
N GLY A 70 -1.52 -4.40 3.41
CA GLY A 70 -0.25 -3.71 3.68
C GLY A 70 0.96 -4.47 3.12
N ALA A 71 0.98 -5.79 3.28
CA ALA A 71 1.99 -6.65 2.66
C ALA A 71 1.92 -6.62 1.13
N SER A 72 0.72 -6.68 0.54
CA SER A 72 0.56 -6.59 -0.92
C SER A 72 1.01 -5.23 -1.48
N ILE A 73 0.69 -4.12 -0.82
CA ILE A 73 1.16 -2.77 -1.21
C ILE A 73 2.69 -2.71 -1.19
N ARG A 74 3.32 -3.26 -0.14
CA ARG A 74 4.77 -3.33 -0.03
C ARG A 74 5.37 -4.13 -1.19
N ASP A 75 4.86 -5.31 -1.47
CA ASP A 75 5.41 -6.17 -2.53
C ASP A 75 5.23 -5.52 -3.91
N MET A 76 4.07 -4.90 -4.16
CA MET A 76 3.82 -4.10 -5.37
C MET A 76 4.75 -2.90 -5.50
N TRP A 77 5.05 -2.20 -4.40
CA TRP A 77 6.01 -1.11 -4.37
C TRP A 77 7.40 -1.56 -4.79
N TYR A 78 7.87 -2.70 -4.27
CA TYR A 78 9.19 -3.24 -4.64
C TYR A 78 9.24 -3.73 -6.08
N ASN A 79 8.13 -4.25 -6.63
CA ASN A 79 8.05 -4.68 -8.02
C ASN A 79 8.28 -3.54 -9.03
N LEU A 80 7.98 -2.28 -8.67
CA LEU A 80 8.21 -1.11 -9.54
C LEU A 80 9.69 -0.87 -9.90
N GLY A 81 10.65 -1.43 -9.14
CA GLY A 81 12.08 -1.26 -9.40
C GLY A 81 12.48 0.22 -9.49
N ASN A 82 13.07 0.63 -10.61
CA ASN A 82 13.53 2.01 -10.82
C ASN A 82 12.38 3.02 -11.03
N ARG A 83 11.16 2.54 -11.34
CA ARG A 83 10.00 3.41 -11.62
C ARG A 83 9.40 4.04 -10.38
N LYS A 84 9.78 3.59 -9.19
CA LYS A 84 9.32 4.13 -7.89
C LYS A 84 9.41 5.66 -7.83
N ILE A 85 10.46 6.26 -8.40
CA ILE A 85 10.67 7.70 -8.38
C ILE A 85 9.53 8.50 -9.02
N GLU A 86 8.83 7.90 -10.00
CA GLU A 86 7.67 8.52 -10.66
C GLU A 86 6.44 8.60 -9.72
N PHE A 87 6.40 7.75 -8.70
CA PHE A 87 5.30 7.64 -7.74
C PHE A 87 5.56 8.39 -6.42
N ILE A 88 6.82 8.51 -6.00
CA ILE A 88 7.19 9.09 -4.69
C ILE A 88 6.48 10.43 -4.40
N PRO A 89 6.48 11.44 -5.31
CA PRO A 89 5.84 12.72 -5.03
C PRO A 89 4.34 12.61 -4.71
N GLY A 90 3.64 11.67 -5.35
CA GLY A 90 2.21 11.43 -5.13
C GLY A 90 1.89 10.44 -4.01
N MET A 91 2.83 9.55 -3.68
CA MET A 91 2.59 8.42 -2.77
C MET A 91 3.06 8.65 -1.33
N VAL A 92 3.93 9.62 -1.07
CA VAL A 92 4.39 9.91 0.31
C VAL A 92 3.22 10.17 1.26
N GLY A 93 2.24 11.01 0.85
CA GLY A 93 1.05 11.30 1.67
C GLY A 93 0.17 10.07 1.91
N PRO A 94 -0.31 9.38 0.88
CA PRO A 94 -1.12 8.16 1.03
C PRO A 94 -0.44 7.06 1.87
N ILE A 95 0.86 6.83 1.68
CA ILE A 95 1.60 5.83 2.46
C ILE A 95 1.75 6.30 3.92
N LEU A 96 1.82 7.62 4.18
CA LEU A 96 1.86 8.16 5.55
C LEU A 96 0.55 7.92 6.28
N GLU A 97 -0.57 8.20 5.62
CA GLU A 97 -1.91 7.90 6.15
C GLU A 97 -2.04 6.44 6.53
N MET A 98 -1.53 5.54 5.68
CA MET A 98 -1.50 4.11 5.96
C MET A 98 -0.63 3.76 7.18
N THR A 99 0.54 4.39 7.34
CA THR A 99 1.42 4.16 8.51
C THR A 99 0.81 4.63 9.84
N LEU A 100 -0.04 5.65 9.80
CA LEU A 100 -0.70 6.19 11.00
C LEU A 100 -1.79 5.27 11.56
N VAL A 101 -2.26 4.29 10.78
CA VAL A 101 -3.20 3.28 11.26
C VAL A 101 -2.58 2.48 12.42
N PRO A 102 -3.28 2.32 13.56
CA PRO A 102 -2.73 1.68 14.74
C PRO A 102 -2.75 0.15 14.67
N GLU A 103 -2.10 -0.40 13.66
CA GLU A 103 -1.92 -1.83 13.42
C GLU A 103 -0.43 -2.16 13.24
N LEU A 104 0.08 -3.14 13.98
CA LEU A 104 1.51 -3.40 14.10
C LEU A 104 2.11 -4.02 12.83
N GLU A 105 1.45 -5.01 12.25
CA GLU A 105 1.96 -5.74 11.09
C GLU A 105 1.96 -4.86 9.82
N LEU A 106 0.97 -3.99 9.72
CA LEU A 106 0.89 -2.94 8.72
C LEU A 106 2.07 -1.98 8.84
N ARG A 107 2.37 -1.47 10.04
CA ARG A 107 3.53 -0.59 10.24
C ARG A 107 4.84 -1.27 9.84
N LYS A 108 5.03 -2.55 10.17
CA LYS A 108 6.19 -3.33 9.72
C LYS A 108 6.30 -3.41 8.19
N SER A 109 5.18 -3.31 7.48
CA SER A 109 5.14 -3.33 6.01
C SER A 109 5.34 -1.94 5.40
N THR A 110 4.85 -0.88 6.06
CA THR A 110 4.92 0.51 5.55
C THR A 110 6.24 1.23 5.83
N ILE A 111 6.86 0.96 6.98
CA ILE A 111 8.12 1.61 7.37
C ILE A 111 9.24 1.35 6.33
N PRO A 112 9.46 0.11 5.85
CA PRO A 112 10.45 -0.15 4.79
C PRO A 112 10.18 0.61 3.49
N ILE A 113 8.91 0.84 3.13
CA ILE A 113 8.53 1.63 1.95
C ILE A 113 9.02 3.06 2.12
N PHE A 114 8.78 3.68 3.27
CA PHE A 114 9.26 5.04 3.55
C PHE A 114 10.77 5.19 3.46
N PHE A 115 11.50 4.24 4.06
CA PHE A 115 12.95 4.21 3.95
C PHE A 115 13.40 4.09 2.49
N ASP A 116 12.76 3.23 1.72
CA ASP A 116 13.05 3.05 0.29
C ASP A 116 12.73 4.32 -0.53
N MET A 117 11.63 5.02 -0.24
CA MET A 117 11.31 6.31 -0.86
C MET A 117 12.43 7.34 -0.64
N MET A 118 12.89 7.49 0.61
CA MET A 118 13.98 8.41 0.95
C MET A 118 15.28 8.02 0.23
N LEU A 119 15.61 6.73 0.21
CA LEU A 119 16.82 6.24 -0.48
C LEU A 119 16.75 6.48 -1.99
N CYS A 120 15.62 6.22 -2.64
CA CYS A 120 15.42 6.50 -4.06
C CYS A 120 15.60 7.99 -4.38
N GLU A 121 14.97 8.87 -3.59
CA GLU A 121 15.07 10.33 -3.78
C GLU A 121 16.52 10.81 -3.62
N TYR A 122 17.21 10.35 -2.57
CA TYR A 122 18.61 10.71 -2.33
C TYR A 122 19.55 10.17 -3.41
N GLN A 123 19.34 8.94 -3.88
CA GLN A 123 20.17 8.36 -4.94
C GLN A 123 20.11 9.18 -6.23
N LEU A 124 18.91 9.70 -6.56
CA LEU A 124 18.65 10.48 -7.76
C LEU A 124 19.13 11.94 -7.65
N THR A 125 18.80 12.63 -6.56
CA THR A 125 19.05 14.08 -6.45
C THR A 125 20.31 14.43 -5.65
N LYS A 126 20.88 13.47 -4.90
CA LYS A 126 21.89 13.70 -3.85
C LYS A 126 21.43 14.69 -2.77
N SER A 127 20.12 14.88 -2.64
CA SER A 127 19.49 15.81 -1.71
C SER A 127 18.13 15.27 -1.25
N PHE A 128 17.46 15.97 -0.34
CA PHE A 128 16.09 15.67 0.08
C PHE A 128 15.15 16.86 -0.17
N SER A 129 15.47 17.70 -1.16
CA SER A 129 15.00 19.08 -1.24
C SER A 129 13.79 19.31 -2.17
N ARG A 130 13.05 18.26 -2.55
CA ARG A 130 11.86 18.40 -3.40
C ARG A 130 10.59 18.75 -2.63
#